data_AF-A0A1J1J7B5-F1
#
_entry.id   AF-A0A1J1J7B5-F1
#
_cell.length_a   1.000
_cell.length_b   1.000
_cell.length_c   1.000
_cell.angle_alpha   90.00
_cell.angle_beta   90.00
_cell.angle_gamma   90.00
#
_symmetry.space_group_name_H-M   'P 1'
#
loop_
_entity.id
_entity.type
_entity.pdbx_description
1 polymer ?
#
loop_
_entity_poly.entity_id
_entity_poly.type
_entity_poly.pdbx_seq_one_letter_code
_entity_poly.pdbx_strand_id
1 'polypeptide(L)'
;MINKQNIRSMLENIVEIVNKDPIGADVKVALFISAAISFKNNSLLHPFPKEYINADKIKDFQRLVFDLEKIPNFEELITLSMGGNASLLPYPSIDLLYHILSWPKYNLESIKKPEFDKILCLSQINTNIRQKIPKPNHIFKVKYSESGAELKFISKKVGMETSYAFHGTRFFNIYSILNHGLQQHLNKIGLFGEGLYLAKEPDVSLLFSPSVLSWDKSLIGGLVSSIALCEYINDPSHVKVRKGHLKMQVVYITYVALLIHLTAGSETKTFQLTMPNVRPYRPELYLCTPVKVDYTRNYYMTAFQPNATMKTAHHMLLYGCGEVGSSKPVWNCGEMSQENPEEESGSPCEAGSHSQIIYAWARDAPKLNLPDGVGFKIGKSSPIKYLVLQVHYMHKFEEGRTDDSGIFIHYTSEPLRKLAGVLLLGTSGVIPPMKKEYMETACEITENKTIYPFAYRTHTHSLGKVVSGYRVRKDEEGIDHWTLLGKRDPLTPQMFYPTLSNDAITQGDKVAARCTMVSERKRITKIGATNEDEMCNFYLMYYVEDDEPMDIKYCYTAGPPYYSWKTSSDPHLNHIPDDEASQL
;
A
#
# COMPACT_ATOMS: atom_id res chain seq x y z
N MET A 1 -28.72 -13.70 -33.75
CA MET A 1 -28.77 -15.06 -33.18
C MET A 1 -27.37 -15.61 -33.11
N ILE A 2 -26.84 -15.88 -31.92
CA ILE A 2 -25.51 -16.49 -31.76
C ILE A 2 -25.63 -17.97 -32.16
N ASN A 3 -24.80 -18.43 -33.10
CA ASN A 3 -24.82 -19.81 -33.56
C ASN A 3 -24.30 -20.76 -32.46
N LYS A 4 -25.17 -21.62 -31.91
CA LYS A 4 -24.81 -22.59 -30.87
C LYS A 4 -23.62 -23.49 -31.27
N GLN A 5 -23.47 -23.78 -32.55
CA GLN A 5 -22.35 -24.58 -33.07
C GLN A 5 -21.01 -23.85 -32.96
N ASN A 6 -21.01 -22.51 -33.06
CA ASN A 6 -19.80 -21.70 -32.88
C ASN A 6 -19.33 -21.69 -31.42
N ILE A 7 -20.27 -21.51 -30.47
CA ILE A 7 -19.96 -21.53 -29.03
C ILE A 7 -19.30 -22.85 -28.61
N ARG A 8 -19.85 -23.97 -29.11
CA ARG A 8 -19.31 -25.30 -28.81
C ARG A 8 -17.87 -25.46 -29.30
N SER A 9 -17.58 -25.04 -30.52
CA SER A 9 -16.23 -25.08 -31.09
C SER A 9 -15.23 -24.24 -30.27
N MET A 10 -15.63 -23.04 -29.84
CA MET A 10 -14.79 -22.17 -29.01
C MET A 10 -14.48 -22.80 -27.65
N LEU A 11 -15.48 -23.41 -27.01
CA LEU A 11 -15.31 -24.13 -25.74
C LEU A 11 -14.38 -25.34 -25.90
N GLU A 12 -14.55 -26.15 -26.96
CA GLU A 12 -13.68 -27.30 -27.24
C GLU A 12 -12.21 -26.86 -27.39
N ASN A 13 -11.95 -25.74 -28.05
CA ASN A 13 -10.61 -25.16 -28.17
C ASN A 13 -10.05 -24.64 -26.84
N ILE A 14 -10.84 -23.90 -26.06
CA ILE A 14 -10.44 -23.44 -24.72
C ILE A 14 -10.03 -24.64 -23.86
N VAL A 15 -10.85 -25.69 -23.85
CA VAL A 15 -10.60 -26.93 -23.12
C VAL A 15 -9.31 -27.61 -23.57
N GLU A 16 -9.06 -27.69 -24.88
CA GLU A 16 -7.80 -28.24 -25.42
C GLU A 16 -6.57 -27.46 -24.94
N ILE A 17 -6.61 -26.12 -25.01
CA ILE A 17 -5.52 -25.25 -24.56
C ILE A 17 -5.27 -25.40 -23.05
N VAL A 18 -6.34 -25.34 -22.24
CA VAL A 18 -6.26 -25.48 -20.78
C VAL A 18 -5.72 -26.85 -20.38
N ASN A 19 -6.18 -27.93 -21.01
CA ASN A 19 -5.72 -29.29 -20.69
C ASN A 19 -4.25 -29.52 -21.06
N LYS A 20 -3.75 -28.86 -22.11
CA LYS A 20 -2.38 -29.01 -22.58
C LYS A 20 -1.35 -28.38 -21.64
N ASP A 21 -1.63 -27.17 -21.15
CA ASP A 21 -0.76 -26.45 -20.21
C ASP A 21 -1.60 -25.48 -19.36
N PRO A 22 -2.19 -25.95 -18.24
CA PRO A 22 -3.10 -25.14 -17.44
C PRO A 22 -2.46 -23.85 -16.92
N ILE A 23 -1.20 -23.94 -16.49
CA ILE A 23 -0.46 -22.80 -15.94
C ILE A 23 -0.06 -21.81 -17.04
N GLY A 24 0.32 -22.30 -18.23
CA GLY A 24 0.58 -21.47 -19.41
C GLY A 24 -0.68 -20.74 -19.91
N ALA A 25 -1.83 -21.41 -19.88
CA ALA A 25 -3.12 -20.82 -20.23
C ALA A 25 -3.54 -19.76 -19.20
N ASP A 26 -3.41 -20.06 -17.90
CA ASP A 26 -3.71 -19.15 -16.79
C ASP A 26 -2.93 -17.84 -16.87
N VAL A 27 -1.61 -17.89 -17.05
CA VAL A 27 -0.80 -16.66 -17.13
C VAL A 27 -1.16 -15.79 -18.34
N LYS A 28 -1.61 -16.36 -19.47
CA LYS A 28 -2.08 -15.56 -20.62
C LYS A 28 -3.32 -14.75 -20.25
N VAL A 29 -4.27 -15.38 -19.54
CA VAL A 29 -5.48 -14.70 -19.05
C VAL A 29 -5.13 -13.64 -18.01
N ALA A 30 -4.28 -13.99 -17.04
CA ALA A 30 -3.84 -13.08 -15.99
C ALA A 30 -3.13 -11.84 -16.54
N LEU A 31 -2.24 -12.01 -17.54
CA LEU A 31 -1.54 -10.90 -18.20
C LEU A 31 -2.49 -9.95 -18.91
N PHE A 32 -3.47 -10.50 -19.65
CA PHE A 32 -4.47 -9.71 -20.34
C PHE A 32 -5.33 -8.90 -19.37
N ILE A 33 -5.88 -9.56 -18.34
CA ILE A 33 -6.73 -8.93 -17.32
C ILE A 33 -5.94 -7.86 -16.58
N SER A 34 -4.71 -8.16 -16.15
CA SER A 34 -3.84 -7.22 -15.45
C SER A 34 -3.55 -5.97 -16.29
N ALA A 35 -3.35 -6.13 -17.60
CA ALA A 35 -3.20 -4.99 -18.50
C ALA A 35 -4.50 -4.18 -18.61
N ALA A 36 -5.67 -4.84 -18.69
CA ALA A 36 -6.97 -4.20 -18.85
C ALA A 36 -7.42 -3.38 -17.62
N ILE A 37 -7.15 -3.87 -16.42
CA ILE A 37 -7.51 -3.19 -15.16
C ILE A 37 -6.44 -2.21 -14.65
N SER A 38 -5.25 -2.19 -15.26
CA SER A 38 -4.18 -1.28 -14.84
C SER A 38 -4.52 0.18 -15.10
N PHE A 39 -3.98 1.10 -14.30
CA PHE A 39 -4.05 2.54 -14.55
C PHE A 39 -3.41 2.98 -15.88
N LYS A 40 -2.65 2.08 -16.53
CA LYS A 40 -2.02 2.28 -17.85
C LYS A 40 -2.74 1.52 -18.97
N ASN A 41 -3.94 1.00 -18.72
CA ASN A 41 -4.67 0.13 -19.64
C ASN A 41 -4.77 0.66 -21.07
N ASN A 42 -4.96 1.95 -21.26
CA ASN A 42 -5.04 2.55 -22.59
C ASN A 42 -3.75 2.42 -23.39
N SER A 43 -2.59 2.45 -22.72
CA SER A 43 -1.27 2.30 -23.34
C SER A 43 -0.76 0.85 -23.40
N LEU A 44 -1.28 -0.03 -22.53
CA LEU A 44 -0.77 -1.39 -22.39
C LEU A 44 -1.63 -2.44 -23.06
N LEU A 45 -2.96 -2.28 -23.07
CA LEU A 45 -3.88 -3.25 -23.65
C LEU A 45 -3.94 -3.08 -25.17
N HIS A 46 -2.83 -3.41 -25.80
CA HIS A 46 -2.65 -3.43 -27.24
C HIS A 46 -2.17 -4.82 -27.68
N PRO A 47 -2.86 -5.48 -28.62
CA PRO A 47 -4.11 -5.01 -29.24
C PRO A 47 -5.28 -5.03 -28.27
N PHE A 48 -6.24 -4.14 -28.54
CA PHE A 48 -7.48 -4.00 -27.79
C PHE A 48 -8.59 -4.81 -28.51
N PRO A 49 -9.43 -5.57 -27.80
CA PRO A 49 -10.53 -6.31 -28.41
C PRO A 49 -11.46 -5.41 -29.24
N LYS A 50 -11.69 -5.75 -30.51
CA LYS A 50 -12.41 -4.88 -31.46
C LYS A 50 -13.88 -4.74 -31.09
N GLU A 51 -14.44 -5.74 -30.45
CA GLU A 51 -15.82 -5.86 -29.99
C GLU A 51 -16.14 -4.85 -28.88
N TYR A 52 -15.11 -4.27 -28.27
CA TYR A 52 -15.18 -3.27 -27.22
C TYR A 52 -14.81 -1.87 -27.74
N ILE A 53 -14.72 -1.70 -29.06
CA ILE A 53 -14.54 -0.41 -29.71
C ILE A 53 -15.88 0.02 -30.29
N ASN A 54 -16.37 1.19 -29.87
CA ASN A 54 -17.64 1.72 -30.37
C ASN A 54 -17.50 2.28 -31.81
N ALA A 55 -18.61 2.69 -32.42
CA ALA A 55 -18.63 3.24 -33.78
C ALA A 55 -17.69 4.44 -33.98
N ASP A 56 -17.47 5.23 -32.93
CA ASP A 56 -16.60 6.41 -32.91
C ASP A 56 -15.11 6.08 -32.65
N LYS A 57 -14.74 4.79 -32.67
CA LYS A 57 -13.38 4.28 -32.39
C LYS A 57 -12.90 4.51 -30.95
N ILE A 58 -13.81 4.73 -30.01
CA ILE A 58 -13.51 4.88 -28.58
C ILE A 58 -13.51 3.49 -27.93
N LYS A 59 -12.47 3.21 -27.13
CA LYS A 59 -12.32 1.96 -26.38
C LYS A 59 -13.22 1.98 -25.14
N ASP A 60 -14.09 1.00 -25.00
CA ASP A 60 -14.98 0.81 -23.85
C ASP A 60 -14.33 -0.12 -22.81
N PHE A 61 -13.46 0.45 -21.97
CA PHE A 61 -12.82 -0.28 -20.88
C PHE A 61 -13.80 -0.72 -19.80
N GLN A 62 -14.87 0.04 -19.56
CA GLN A 62 -15.84 -0.29 -18.51
C GLN A 62 -16.58 -1.58 -18.86
N ARG A 63 -17.09 -1.70 -20.10
CA ARG A 63 -17.73 -2.91 -20.57
C ARG A 63 -16.76 -4.10 -20.62
N LEU A 64 -15.52 -3.85 -21.05
CA LEU A 64 -14.48 -4.90 -21.07
C LEU A 64 -14.21 -5.45 -19.67
N VAL A 65 -13.95 -4.59 -18.70
CA VAL A 65 -13.67 -5.01 -17.31
C VAL A 65 -14.89 -5.73 -16.71
N PHE A 66 -16.10 -5.23 -16.95
CA PHE A 66 -17.34 -5.88 -16.51
C PHE A 66 -17.52 -7.31 -17.07
N ASP A 67 -17.12 -7.56 -18.33
CA ASP A 67 -17.20 -8.90 -18.92
C ASP A 67 -16.04 -9.81 -18.47
N LEU A 68 -14.85 -9.25 -18.21
CA LEU A 68 -13.72 -9.97 -17.63
C LEU A 68 -14.00 -10.42 -16.18
N GLU A 69 -14.72 -9.63 -15.38
CA GLU A 69 -15.12 -9.99 -14.01
C GLU A 69 -16.00 -11.25 -13.96
N LYS A 70 -16.75 -11.54 -15.02
CA LYS A 70 -17.60 -12.73 -15.13
C LYS A 70 -16.83 -13.99 -15.50
N ILE A 71 -15.55 -13.89 -15.85
CA ILE A 71 -14.70 -15.06 -16.05
C ILE A 71 -14.59 -15.78 -14.69
N PRO A 72 -14.90 -17.09 -14.63
CA PRO A 72 -14.80 -17.88 -13.41
C PRO A 72 -13.35 -17.98 -12.95
N ASN A 73 -13.12 -18.52 -11.75
CA ASN A 73 -11.75 -18.83 -11.36
C ASN A 73 -11.15 -19.92 -12.25
N PHE A 74 -9.82 -19.93 -12.34
CA PHE A 74 -9.16 -20.81 -13.29
C PHE A 74 -9.28 -22.30 -12.91
N GLU A 75 -9.44 -22.62 -11.62
CA GLU A 75 -9.76 -23.99 -11.18
C GLU A 75 -11.13 -24.47 -11.69
N GLU A 76 -12.13 -23.58 -11.71
CA GLU A 76 -13.43 -23.85 -12.31
C GLU A 76 -13.30 -24.04 -13.84
N LEU A 77 -12.44 -23.28 -14.53
CA LEU A 77 -12.16 -23.51 -15.96
C LEU A 77 -11.56 -24.90 -16.22
N ILE A 78 -10.69 -25.39 -15.35
CA ILE A 78 -10.14 -26.75 -15.41
C ILE A 78 -11.24 -27.78 -15.11
N THR A 79 -12.13 -27.51 -14.16
CA THR A 79 -13.24 -28.42 -13.86
C THR A 79 -14.21 -28.52 -15.05
N LEU A 80 -14.47 -27.40 -15.73
CA LEU A 80 -15.24 -27.38 -16.98
C LEU A 80 -14.55 -28.19 -18.09
N SER A 81 -13.22 -28.14 -18.16
CA SER A 81 -12.43 -28.91 -19.14
C SER A 81 -12.44 -30.43 -18.89
N MET A 82 -12.82 -30.86 -17.68
CA MET A 82 -12.94 -32.27 -17.28
C MET A 82 -14.38 -32.84 -17.36
N GLY A 83 -15.31 -32.12 -18.01
CA GLY A 83 -16.69 -32.60 -18.22
C GLY A 83 -17.76 -31.88 -17.39
N GLY A 84 -17.42 -30.73 -16.78
CA GLY A 84 -18.39 -29.85 -16.12
C GLY A 84 -19.39 -29.20 -17.08
N ASN A 85 -20.53 -28.73 -16.56
CA ASN A 85 -21.59 -28.14 -17.36
C ASN A 85 -21.22 -26.73 -17.87
N ALA A 86 -20.64 -26.65 -19.08
CA ALA A 86 -20.26 -25.39 -19.73
C ALA A 86 -21.43 -24.43 -20.07
N SER A 87 -22.68 -24.85 -19.86
CA SER A 87 -23.89 -24.06 -20.11
C SER A 87 -24.05 -22.84 -19.19
N LEU A 88 -23.18 -22.67 -18.18
CA LEU A 88 -23.26 -21.61 -17.17
C LEU A 88 -22.42 -20.36 -17.51
N LEU A 89 -21.53 -20.42 -18.50
CA LEU A 89 -20.70 -19.26 -18.85
C LEU A 89 -21.42 -18.30 -19.82
N PRO A 90 -21.48 -16.99 -19.51
CA PRO A 90 -21.99 -16.00 -20.45
C PRO A 90 -21.17 -15.99 -21.74
N TYR A 91 -21.85 -15.88 -22.90
CA TYR A 91 -21.19 -15.84 -24.20
C TYR A 91 -20.04 -14.81 -24.31
N PRO A 92 -20.17 -13.56 -23.81
CA PRO A 92 -19.06 -12.60 -23.86
C PRO A 92 -17.80 -13.08 -23.14
N SER A 93 -17.95 -13.83 -22.05
CA SER A 93 -16.82 -14.39 -21.30
C SER A 93 -16.16 -15.54 -22.07
N ILE A 94 -16.95 -16.39 -22.74
CA ILE A 94 -16.43 -17.45 -23.62
C ILE A 94 -15.66 -16.84 -24.80
N ASP A 95 -16.20 -15.78 -25.40
CA ASP A 95 -15.59 -15.08 -26.53
C ASP A 95 -14.27 -14.41 -26.16
N LEU A 96 -14.23 -13.69 -25.04
CA LEU A 96 -13.00 -13.11 -24.50
C LEU A 96 -11.96 -14.18 -24.17
N LEU A 97 -12.34 -15.25 -23.46
CA LEU A 97 -11.43 -16.34 -23.11
C LEU A 97 -10.82 -16.98 -24.36
N TYR A 98 -11.66 -17.30 -25.34
CA TYR A 98 -11.22 -17.86 -26.61
C TYR A 98 -10.23 -16.93 -27.32
N HIS A 99 -10.53 -15.62 -27.36
CA HIS A 99 -9.66 -14.63 -27.99
C HIS A 99 -8.29 -14.52 -27.30
N ILE A 100 -8.28 -14.48 -25.97
CA ILE A 100 -7.05 -14.35 -25.17
C ILE A 100 -6.18 -15.60 -25.30
N LEU A 101 -6.78 -16.78 -25.16
CA LEU A 101 -6.06 -18.05 -25.19
C LEU A 101 -5.55 -18.39 -26.59
N SER A 102 -6.37 -18.15 -27.62
CA SER A 102 -6.07 -18.42 -29.03
C SER A 102 -5.27 -17.30 -29.71
N TRP A 103 -4.72 -16.36 -28.93
CA TRP A 103 -3.97 -15.23 -29.48
C TRP A 103 -2.79 -15.71 -30.35
N PRO A 104 -2.74 -15.37 -31.66
CA PRO A 104 -1.84 -16.04 -32.62
C PRO A 104 -0.40 -15.53 -32.60
N LYS A 105 -0.11 -14.44 -31.88
CA LYS A 105 1.22 -13.81 -31.92
C LYS A 105 2.26 -14.56 -31.09
N TYR A 106 1.83 -15.10 -29.96
CA TYR A 106 2.71 -15.81 -29.04
C TYR A 106 1.95 -16.88 -28.26
N ASN A 107 2.68 -17.90 -27.85
CA ASN A 107 2.25 -18.81 -26.81
C ASN A 107 3.21 -18.78 -25.62
N LEU A 108 2.67 -19.01 -24.42
CA LEU A 108 3.44 -19.17 -23.19
C LEU A 108 3.39 -20.65 -22.81
N GLU A 109 4.56 -21.26 -22.68
CA GLU A 109 4.72 -22.66 -22.28
C GLU A 109 5.37 -22.72 -20.91
N SER A 110 4.74 -23.40 -19.96
CA SER A 110 5.28 -23.61 -18.63
C SER A 110 6.51 -24.53 -18.68
N ILE A 111 7.56 -24.11 -17.98
CA ILE A 111 8.84 -24.83 -17.90
C ILE A 111 9.03 -25.35 -16.48
N LYS A 112 9.54 -26.58 -16.37
CA LYS A 112 9.79 -27.21 -15.06
C LYS A 112 10.93 -26.50 -14.33
N LYS A 113 10.76 -26.32 -13.01
CA LYS A 113 11.73 -25.66 -12.11
C LYS A 113 13.21 -26.12 -12.25
N PRO A 114 13.52 -27.42 -12.47
CA PRO A 114 14.92 -27.87 -12.65
C PRO A 114 15.64 -27.27 -13.87
N GLU A 115 14.91 -26.68 -14.82
CA GLU A 115 15.53 -26.02 -15.99
C GLU A 115 15.99 -24.59 -15.71
N PHE A 116 15.67 -24.03 -14.53
CA PHE A 116 16.06 -22.68 -14.16
C PHE A 116 17.59 -22.47 -14.16
N ASP A 117 18.34 -23.47 -13.71
CA ASP A 117 19.81 -23.38 -13.69
C ASP A 117 20.39 -23.28 -15.11
N LYS A 118 19.74 -23.90 -16.11
CA LYS A 118 20.10 -23.77 -17.53
C LYS A 118 19.82 -22.36 -18.05
N ILE A 119 18.75 -21.72 -17.57
CA ILE A 119 18.39 -20.33 -17.92
C ILE A 119 19.42 -19.36 -17.34
N LEU A 120 19.85 -19.55 -16.09
CA LEU A 120 20.91 -18.74 -15.47
C LEU A 120 22.27 -18.90 -16.16
N CYS A 121 22.53 -20.03 -16.82
CA CYS A 121 23.72 -20.19 -17.66
C CYS A 121 23.73 -19.23 -18.86
N LEU A 122 22.55 -18.89 -19.42
CA LEU A 122 22.46 -18.05 -20.62
C LEU A 122 22.99 -16.63 -20.39
N SER A 123 22.81 -16.07 -19.20
CA SER A 123 23.32 -14.73 -18.85
C SER A 123 24.75 -14.74 -18.30
N GLN A 124 25.44 -15.90 -18.36
CA GLN A 124 26.85 -16.07 -17.96
C GLN A 124 27.15 -15.63 -16.50
N ILE A 125 26.18 -15.77 -15.59
CA ILE A 125 26.36 -15.42 -14.16
C ILE A 125 27.38 -16.37 -13.52
N ASN A 126 28.20 -15.87 -12.59
CA ASN A 126 29.14 -16.67 -11.80
C ASN A 126 28.42 -17.75 -10.99
N THR A 127 28.91 -18.99 -11.02
CA THR A 127 28.35 -20.15 -10.30
C THR A 127 28.12 -19.93 -8.81
N ASN A 128 28.99 -19.16 -8.14
CA ASN A 128 28.86 -18.85 -6.71
C ASN A 128 27.69 -17.89 -6.40
N ILE A 129 27.32 -17.03 -7.37
CA ILE A 129 26.19 -16.10 -7.24
C ILE A 129 24.87 -16.84 -7.55
N ARG A 130 24.88 -17.80 -8.49
CA ARG A 130 23.69 -18.58 -8.89
C ARG A 130 22.97 -19.25 -7.72
N GLN A 131 23.73 -19.79 -6.76
CA GLN A 131 23.16 -20.48 -5.60
C GLN A 131 22.41 -19.54 -4.63
N LYS A 132 22.65 -18.22 -4.70
CA LYS A 132 22.02 -17.21 -3.83
C LYS A 132 20.79 -16.55 -4.47
N ILE A 133 20.56 -16.79 -5.76
CA ILE A 133 19.44 -16.19 -6.50
C ILE A 133 18.13 -16.90 -6.10
N PRO A 134 17.09 -16.15 -5.70
CA PRO A 134 15.77 -16.72 -5.42
C PRO A 134 15.25 -17.51 -6.63
N LYS A 135 14.70 -18.71 -6.41
CA LYS A 135 14.16 -19.56 -7.47
C LYS A 135 12.72 -19.21 -7.82
N PRO A 136 12.34 -19.15 -9.11
CA PRO A 136 10.99 -18.84 -9.51
C PRO A 136 10.01 -19.95 -9.20
N ASN A 137 8.76 -19.57 -8.98
CA ASN A 137 7.69 -20.54 -8.84
C ASN A 137 7.17 -20.99 -10.20
N HIS A 138 7.12 -20.08 -11.16
CA HIS A 138 6.69 -20.37 -12.51
C HIS A 138 7.67 -19.77 -13.51
N ILE A 139 7.97 -20.55 -14.55
CA ILE A 139 8.85 -20.13 -15.62
C ILE A 139 8.08 -20.34 -16.91
N PHE A 140 8.07 -19.34 -17.77
CA PHE A 140 7.37 -19.40 -19.04
C PHE A 140 8.33 -19.14 -20.18
N LYS A 141 8.34 -20.07 -21.15
CA LYS A 141 9.02 -19.88 -22.42
C LYS A 141 8.05 -19.20 -23.39
N VAL A 142 8.52 -18.13 -24.03
CA VAL A 142 7.75 -17.45 -25.07
C VAL A 142 8.02 -18.13 -26.41
N LYS A 143 6.96 -18.60 -27.07
CA LYS A 143 7.00 -19.10 -28.44
C LYS A 143 6.29 -18.09 -29.34
N TYR A 144 7.05 -17.22 -29.98
CA TYR A 144 6.51 -16.31 -30.98
C TYR A 144 6.11 -17.06 -32.24
N SER A 145 5.03 -16.62 -32.89
CA SER A 145 4.82 -16.97 -34.29
C SER A 145 5.86 -16.26 -35.14
N GLU A 146 6.26 -16.88 -36.26
CA GLU A 146 7.19 -16.30 -37.24
C GLU A 146 6.53 -15.14 -38.00
N SER A 147 6.19 -14.05 -37.31
CA SER A 147 5.49 -12.92 -37.88
C SER A 147 5.90 -11.58 -37.25
N GLY A 148 5.91 -10.54 -38.08
CA GLY A 148 6.07 -9.15 -37.65
C GLY A 148 7.43 -8.83 -37.01
N ALA A 149 7.43 -8.54 -35.71
CA ALA A 149 8.61 -8.03 -35.01
C ALA A 149 9.70 -9.12 -34.86
N GLU A 150 9.32 -10.37 -34.61
CA GLU A 150 10.28 -11.46 -34.38
C GLU A 150 11.13 -11.74 -35.63
N LEU A 151 10.52 -11.78 -36.81
CA LEU A 151 11.25 -11.89 -38.08
C LEU A 151 12.25 -10.75 -38.30
N LYS A 152 11.93 -9.53 -37.83
CA LYS A 152 12.87 -8.39 -37.88
C LYS A 152 14.04 -8.56 -36.92
N PHE A 153 13.86 -9.24 -35.78
CA PHE A 153 14.97 -9.59 -34.92
C PHE A 153 15.86 -10.61 -35.58
N ILE A 154 15.26 -11.71 -36.05
CA ILE A 154 15.96 -12.85 -36.64
C ILE A 154 16.79 -12.36 -37.83
N SER A 155 16.24 -11.50 -38.69
CA SER A 155 16.99 -10.93 -39.81
C SER A 155 18.15 -10.04 -39.40
N LYS A 156 17.99 -9.22 -38.35
CA LYS A 156 19.07 -8.38 -37.79
C LYS A 156 20.14 -9.18 -37.03
N LYS A 157 19.76 -10.34 -36.49
CA LYS A 157 20.65 -11.26 -35.78
C LYS A 157 21.60 -11.99 -36.73
N VAL A 158 21.25 -12.15 -38.01
CA VAL A 158 22.11 -12.84 -38.99
C VAL A 158 23.49 -12.20 -39.05
N GLY A 159 24.52 -12.97 -38.72
CA GLY A 159 25.93 -12.51 -38.73
C GLY A 159 26.36 -11.69 -37.50
N MET A 160 25.50 -11.53 -36.49
CA MET A 160 25.78 -10.76 -35.28
C MET A 160 25.86 -11.69 -34.04
N GLU A 161 26.72 -11.35 -33.07
CA GLU A 161 26.74 -12.04 -31.77
C GLU A 161 25.56 -11.58 -30.90
N THR A 162 24.93 -12.51 -30.18
CA THR A 162 23.85 -12.19 -29.23
C THR A 162 24.20 -12.59 -27.80
N SER A 163 23.51 -11.99 -26.84
CA SER A 163 23.68 -12.25 -25.42
C SER A 163 22.34 -12.14 -24.69
N TYR A 164 22.30 -12.59 -23.43
CA TYR A 164 21.10 -12.63 -22.62
C TYR A 164 21.25 -11.80 -21.34
N ALA A 165 20.22 -11.04 -21.00
CA ALA A 165 20.16 -10.30 -19.73
C ALA A 165 18.70 -10.08 -19.28
N PHE A 166 18.52 -9.90 -17.98
CA PHE A 166 17.21 -9.74 -17.35
C PHE A 166 16.72 -8.29 -17.40
N HIS A 167 15.41 -8.12 -17.53
CA HIS A 167 14.68 -6.87 -17.48
C HIS A 167 13.64 -6.94 -16.37
N GLY A 168 13.72 -6.00 -15.43
CA GLY A 168 12.69 -5.79 -14.42
C GLY A 168 11.57 -4.90 -14.93
N THR A 169 10.33 -5.37 -14.82
CA THR A 169 9.14 -4.56 -15.13
C THR A 169 7.94 -5.04 -14.33
N ARG A 170 6.94 -4.17 -14.14
CA ARG A 170 5.66 -4.54 -13.55
C ARG A 170 4.94 -5.59 -14.42
N PHE A 171 4.24 -6.53 -13.79
CA PHE A 171 3.59 -7.66 -14.47
C PHE A 171 2.60 -7.24 -15.57
N PHE A 172 1.76 -6.24 -15.32
CA PHE A 172 0.80 -5.75 -16.32
C PHE A 172 1.46 -5.13 -17.57
N ASN A 173 2.75 -4.78 -17.53
CA ASN A 173 3.47 -4.32 -18.73
C ASN A 173 3.81 -5.49 -19.66
N ILE A 174 3.95 -6.72 -19.14
CA ILE A 174 4.40 -7.89 -19.89
C ILE A 174 3.45 -8.19 -21.05
N TYR A 175 2.14 -7.98 -20.92
CA TYR A 175 1.20 -8.15 -22.03
C TYR A 175 1.56 -7.27 -23.24
N SER A 176 1.83 -5.99 -23.01
CA SER A 176 2.23 -5.05 -24.07
C SER A 176 3.57 -5.45 -24.66
N ILE A 177 4.52 -5.85 -23.81
CA ILE A 177 5.87 -6.22 -24.23
C ILE A 177 5.86 -7.52 -25.04
N LEU A 178 5.06 -8.52 -24.67
CA LEU A 178 4.88 -9.72 -25.49
C LEU A 178 4.29 -9.37 -26.86
N ASN A 179 3.42 -8.37 -26.93
CA ASN A 179 2.82 -7.95 -28.19
C ASN A 179 3.69 -6.99 -29.02
N HIS A 180 4.57 -6.19 -28.45
CA HIS A 180 5.28 -5.13 -29.19
C HIS A 180 6.79 -5.17 -29.03
N GLY A 181 7.31 -6.12 -28.26
CA GLY A 181 8.70 -6.10 -27.81
C GLY A 181 8.95 -4.96 -26.82
N LEU A 182 10.21 -4.84 -26.39
CA LEU A 182 10.62 -3.81 -25.47
C LEU A 182 10.91 -2.50 -26.22
N GLN A 183 10.09 -1.48 -25.99
CA GLN A 183 10.14 -0.20 -26.69
C GLN A 183 10.89 0.87 -25.88
N GLN A 184 12.00 1.39 -26.40
CA GLN A 184 12.85 2.36 -25.70
C GLN A 184 12.12 3.67 -25.37
N HIS A 185 11.28 4.18 -26.28
CA HIS A 185 10.56 5.45 -26.11
C HIS A 185 9.46 5.41 -25.02
N LEU A 186 9.07 4.20 -24.59
CA LEU A 186 8.14 4.01 -23.47
C LEU A 186 8.88 3.98 -22.11
N ASN A 187 10.22 3.92 -22.11
CA ASN A 187 11.08 3.90 -20.93
C ASN A 187 11.77 5.27 -20.74
N LYS A 188 11.02 6.24 -20.19
CA LYS A 188 11.43 7.65 -20.11
C LYS A 188 12.33 8.01 -18.91
N ILE A 189 12.45 7.14 -17.90
CA ILE A 189 13.20 7.42 -16.68
C ILE A 189 13.96 6.17 -16.23
N GLY A 190 15.25 6.33 -15.94
CA GLY A 190 16.05 5.33 -15.25
C GLY A 190 17.21 5.97 -14.52
N LEU A 191 17.76 5.27 -13.53
CA LEU A 191 18.80 5.74 -12.61
C LEU A 191 20.05 6.33 -13.33
N PHE A 192 20.26 5.97 -14.61
CA PHE A 192 21.43 6.35 -15.41
C PHE A 192 21.07 7.05 -16.74
N GLY A 193 19.88 7.64 -16.85
CA GLY A 193 19.38 8.38 -18.02
C GLY A 193 18.32 7.64 -18.87
N GLU A 194 17.98 8.17 -20.04
CA GLU A 194 16.96 7.56 -20.93
C GLU A 194 17.48 6.31 -21.62
N GLY A 195 16.74 5.21 -21.57
CA GLY A 195 17.10 3.97 -22.25
C GLY A 195 16.48 2.73 -21.62
N LEU A 196 16.68 1.58 -22.26
CA LEU A 196 16.28 0.30 -21.72
C LEU A 196 17.41 -0.30 -20.88
N TYR A 197 17.06 -0.76 -19.67
CA TYR A 197 17.98 -1.32 -18.70
C TYR A 197 17.84 -2.83 -18.62
N LEU A 198 18.98 -3.51 -18.77
CA LEU A 198 19.12 -4.94 -18.51
C LEU A 198 20.24 -5.20 -17.50
N ALA A 199 20.08 -6.24 -16.68
CA ALA A 199 21.10 -6.72 -15.76
C ALA A 199 21.42 -8.20 -16.03
N LYS A 200 22.69 -8.58 -15.91
CA LYS A 200 23.05 -10.02 -16.00
C LYS A 200 22.47 -10.82 -14.83
N GLU A 201 22.26 -10.16 -13.70
CA GLU A 201 21.78 -10.76 -12.46
C GLU A 201 20.27 -10.45 -12.27
N PRO A 202 19.44 -11.48 -12.02
CA PRO A 202 17.98 -11.33 -11.92
C PRO A 202 17.51 -10.58 -10.68
N ASP A 203 18.25 -10.65 -9.56
CA ASP A 203 17.98 -9.91 -8.32
C ASP A 203 18.10 -8.38 -8.51
N VAL A 204 19.10 -7.93 -9.27
CA VAL A 204 19.19 -6.53 -9.71
C VAL A 204 17.95 -6.13 -10.51
N SER A 205 17.47 -7.01 -11.40
CA SER A 205 16.25 -6.75 -12.17
C SER A 205 14.98 -6.77 -11.30
N LEU A 206 14.94 -7.59 -10.25
CA LEU A 206 13.79 -7.65 -9.33
C LEU A 206 13.56 -6.32 -8.61
N LEU A 207 14.62 -5.54 -8.35
CA LEU A 207 14.48 -4.18 -7.79
C LEU A 207 13.61 -3.26 -8.66
N PHE A 208 13.48 -3.56 -9.96
CA PHE A 208 12.66 -2.82 -10.92
C PHE A 208 11.35 -3.55 -11.29
N SER A 209 11.06 -4.68 -10.65
CA SER A 209 9.80 -5.42 -10.79
C SER A 209 9.07 -5.50 -9.44
N PRO A 210 8.46 -4.40 -8.97
CA PRO A 210 7.68 -4.46 -7.74
C PRO A 210 6.51 -5.42 -7.90
N SER A 211 6.17 -6.12 -6.82
CA SER A 211 4.99 -6.98 -6.78
C SER A 211 3.72 -6.15 -7.03
N VAL A 212 2.90 -6.58 -7.97
CA VAL A 212 1.63 -5.92 -8.32
C VAL A 212 0.48 -6.90 -8.26
N LEU A 213 -0.73 -6.39 -8.02
CA LEU A 213 -1.93 -7.21 -8.08
C LEU A 213 -2.12 -7.77 -9.49
N SER A 214 -2.31 -9.09 -9.55
CA SER A 214 -2.70 -9.87 -10.73
C SER A 214 -4.21 -10.10 -10.72
N TRP A 215 -4.69 -10.91 -11.66
CA TRP A 215 -6.03 -11.48 -11.60
C TRP A 215 -6.18 -12.38 -10.37
N ASP A 216 -7.08 -12.01 -9.46
CA ASP A 216 -7.30 -12.68 -8.17
C ASP A 216 -7.88 -14.09 -8.27
N LYS A 217 -8.35 -14.48 -9.47
CA LYS A 217 -8.87 -15.81 -9.77
C LYS A 217 -7.89 -16.73 -10.52
N SER A 218 -6.61 -16.36 -10.53
CA SER A 218 -5.54 -17.00 -11.30
C SER A 218 -4.75 -18.05 -10.48
N LEU A 219 -4.25 -19.11 -11.12
CA LEU A 219 -3.41 -20.14 -10.49
C LEU A 219 -2.01 -19.65 -10.12
N ILE A 220 -1.49 -18.62 -10.79
CA ILE A 220 -0.23 -17.97 -10.42
C ILE A 220 -0.37 -17.03 -9.21
N GLY A 221 -1.57 -16.89 -8.63
CA GLY A 221 -1.81 -16.07 -7.45
C GLY A 221 -2.08 -14.59 -7.74
N GLY A 222 -2.60 -13.90 -6.73
CA GLY A 222 -3.10 -12.52 -6.86
C GLY A 222 -2.04 -11.42 -6.72
N LEU A 223 -0.81 -11.73 -6.29
CA LEU A 223 0.28 -10.77 -6.15
C LEU A 223 1.55 -11.33 -6.82
N VAL A 224 2.04 -10.66 -7.86
CA VAL A 224 3.08 -11.20 -8.72
C VAL A 224 4.17 -10.18 -9.01
N SER A 225 5.42 -10.66 -9.01
CA SER A 225 6.58 -9.96 -9.58
C SER A 225 7.07 -10.75 -10.80
N SER A 226 7.58 -10.06 -11.81
CA SER A 226 7.97 -10.70 -13.07
C SER A 226 9.20 -10.04 -13.68
N ILE A 227 10.19 -10.86 -13.99
CA ILE A 227 11.35 -10.43 -14.77
C ILE A 227 11.32 -11.13 -16.13
N ALA A 228 11.74 -10.42 -17.16
CA ALA A 228 11.93 -11.00 -18.48
C ALA A 228 13.42 -11.24 -18.72
N LEU A 229 13.80 -12.44 -19.13
CA LEU A 229 15.11 -12.67 -19.71
C LEU A 229 15.01 -12.40 -21.21
N CYS A 230 15.85 -11.48 -21.65
CA CYS A 230 15.82 -10.95 -22.99
C CYS A 230 17.06 -11.32 -23.77
N GLU A 231 16.88 -11.70 -25.03
CA GLU A 231 17.97 -11.83 -25.98
C GLU A 231 18.22 -10.49 -26.68
N TYR A 232 19.50 -10.16 -26.85
CA TYR A 232 19.89 -8.89 -27.39
C TYR A 232 21.12 -9.02 -28.29
N ILE A 233 21.21 -8.19 -29.33
CA ILE A 233 22.35 -8.17 -30.27
C ILE A 233 23.47 -7.32 -29.68
N ASN A 234 24.69 -7.85 -29.70
CA ASN A 234 25.91 -7.19 -29.23
C ASN A 234 26.43 -6.19 -30.28
N ASP A 235 25.71 -5.09 -30.48
CA ASP A 235 26.16 -3.99 -31.34
C ASP A 235 26.71 -2.82 -30.49
N PRO A 236 28.02 -2.54 -30.50
CA PRO A 236 28.62 -1.47 -29.70
C PRO A 236 28.06 -0.06 -30.01
N SER A 237 27.47 0.16 -31.19
CA SER A 237 26.84 1.44 -31.54
C SER A 237 25.52 1.66 -30.80
N HIS A 238 24.87 0.57 -30.39
CA HIS A 238 23.55 0.57 -29.77
C HIS A 238 23.56 0.06 -28.31
N VAL A 239 24.59 -0.67 -27.90
CA VAL A 239 24.78 -1.29 -26.58
C VAL A 239 25.88 -0.57 -25.83
N LYS A 240 25.57 -0.01 -24.65
CA LYS A 240 26.57 0.53 -23.72
C LYS A 240 26.64 -0.32 -22.47
N VAL A 241 27.81 -0.89 -22.19
CA VAL A 241 28.08 -1.65 -20.96
C VAL A 241 28.71 -0.70 -19.93
N ARG A 242 28.09 -0.53 -18.77
CA ARG A 242 28.69 0.10 -17.58
C ARG A 242 28.80 -0.95 -16.49
N LYS A 243 29.70 -0.80 -15.50
CA LYS A 243 29.96 -1.79 -14.42
C LYS A 243 28.66 -2.52 -13.98
N GLY A 244 28.45 -3.74 -14.48
CA GLY A 244 27.28 -4.59 -14.19
C GLY A 244 25.95 -4.33 -14.93
N HIS A 245 25.81 -3.26 -15.71
CA HIS A 245 24.52 -2.81 -16.29
C HIS A 245 24.62 -2.47 -17.80
N LEU A 246 23.60 -2.84 -18.57
CA LEU A 246 23.54 -2.66 -20.04
C LEU A 246 22.47 -1.63 -20.45
N LYS A 247 22.79 -0.74 -21.39
CA LYS A 247 21.86 0.22 -22.03
C LYS A 247 21.73 -0.08 -23.53
N MET A 248 20.51 -0.23 -24.06
CA MET A 248 20.27 -0.75 -25.43
C MET A 248 19.11 -0.13 -26.23
N GLN A 249 19.14 -0.30 -27.57
CA GLN A 249 18.15 0.26 -28.51
C GLN A 249 17.11 -0.73 -29.10
N VAL A 250 17.32 -2.05 -29.14
CA VAL A 250 16.28 -3.03 -29.57
C VAL A 250 16.47 -4.37 -28.86
N VAL A 251 15.41 -4.92 -28.25
CA VAL A 251 15.46 -6.15 -27.44
C VAL A 251 14.24 -7.04 -27.67
N TYR A 252 14.46 -8.36 -27.72
CA TYR A 252 13.42 -9.38 -27.90
C TYR A 252 13.36 -10.32 -26.69
N ILE A 253 12.15 -10.68 -26.28
CA ILE A 253 11.91 -11.45 -25.05
C ILE A 253 11.86 -12.93 -25.37
N THR A 254 12.84 -13.69 -24.91
CA THR A 254 12.88 -15.14 -25.13
C THR A 254 12.37 -15.93 -23.91
N TYR A 255 12.37 -15.34 -22.71
CA TYR A 255 11.97 -16.02 -21.47
C TYR A 255 11.32 -15.05 -20.46
N VAL A 256 10.27 -15.47 -19.75
CA VAL A 256 9.71 -14.75 -18.58
C VAL A 256 9.88 -15.64 -17.36
N ALA A 257 10.64 -15.20 -16.36
CA ALA A 257 10.75 -15.87 -15.07
C ALA A 257 9.84 -15.16 -14.05
N LEU A 258 8.78 -15.85 -13.62
CA LEU A 258 7.85 -15.40 -12.58
C LEU A 258 8.28 -16.01 -11.24
N LEU A 259 8.90 -15.15 -10.42
CA LEU A 259 9.32 -15.48 -9.07
C LEU A 259 8.12 -15.34 -8.13
N ILE A 260 7.60 -16.46 -7.63
CA ILE A 260 6.59 -16.48 -6.57
C ILE A 260 7.26 -17.16 -5.38
N HIS A 261 6.83 -16.90 -4.16
CA HIS A 261 7.25 -17.63 -2.97
C HIS A 261 5.97 -18.05 -2.28
N LEU A 262 5.81 -19.36 -2.06
CA LEU A 262 4.68 -19.91 -1.33
C LEU A 262 5.19 -20.29 0.06
N THR A 263 4.96 -19.41 1.03
CA THR A 263 4.98 -19.79 2.44
C THR A 263 3.54 -20.00 2.85
N ALA A 264 3.20 -21.18 3.35
CA ALA A 264 1.97 -21.39 4.11
C ALA A 264 2.06 -20.53 5.38
N GLY A 265 1.55 -19.31 5.27
CA GLY A 265 1.44 -18.31 6.32
C GLY A 265 0.46 -17.28 5.80
N SER A 266 -0.50 -16.89 6.64
CA SER A 266 -1.58 -15.92 6.37
C SER A 266 -1.20 -14.92 5.26
N GLU A 267 -1.85 -15.04 4.10
CA GLU A 267 -1.53 -14.31 2.86
C GLU A 267 -1.52 -12.80 3.12
N THR A 268 -0.34 -12.25 3.40
CA THR A 268 -0.17 -10.83 3.69
C THR A 268 0.14 -10.12 2.37
N LYS A 269 -0.84 -9.39 1.85
CA LYS A 269 -0.78 -8.57 0.63
C LYS A 269 -0.22 -7.19 0.95
N THR A 270 0.27 -6.48 -0.06
CA THR A 270 0.80 -5.11 0.11
C THR A 270 0.09 -4.14 -0.83
N PHE A 271 -0.41 -3.03 -0.28
CA PHE A 271 -0.99 -1.91 -1.01
C PHE A 271 -0.06 -0.69 -0.92
N GLN A 272 0.20 -0.03 -2.04
CA GLN A 272 1.04 1.17 -2.08
C GLN A 272 0.16 2.43 -2.08
N LEU A 273 0.22 3.20 -1.00
CA LEU A 273 -0.40 4.52 -0.90
C LEU A 273 0.70 5.59 -0.89
N THR A 274 0.90 6.26 -2.02
CA THR A 274 1.96 7.26 -2.21
C THR A 274 1.43 8.55 -2.82
N MET A 275 2.11 9.65 -2.51
CA MET A 275 1.82 10.93 -3.15
C MET A 275 1.94 10.84 -4.68
N PRO A 276 1.04 11.44 -5.46
CA PRO A 276 1.04 11.32 -6.92
C PRO A 276 2.03 12.30 -7.58
N ASN A 277 3.34 12.13 -7.34
CA ASN A 277 4.40 12.99 -7.87
C ASN A 277 4.17 14.49 -7.58
N VAL A 278 3.87 14.81 -6.33
CA VAL A 278 3.56 16.18 -5.90
C VAL A 278 4.80 17.06 -5.90
N ARG A 279 4.61 18.37 -5.97
CA ARG A 279 5.69 19.34 -5.85
C ARG A 279 5.37 20.34 -4.73
N PRO A 280 6.02 20.21 -3.56
CA PRO A 280 5.90 21.20 -2.49
C PRO A 280 6.40 22.56 -2.97
N TYR A 281 5.50 23.55 -3.01
CA TYR A 281 5.78 24.89 -3.55
C TYR A 281 6.16 25.92 -2.48
N ARG A 282 5.91 25.61 -1.21
CA ARG A 282 6.31 26.43 -0.06
C ARG A 282 6.80 25.56 1.12
N PRO A 283 7.61 26.12 2.04
CA PRO A 283 7.93 25.46 3.30
C PRO A 283 6.67 25.19 4.14
N GLU A 284 6.78 24.24 5.08
CA GLU A 284 5.71 23.84 6.01
C GLU A 284 4.39 23.51 5.30
N LEU A 285 4.47 22.71 4.21
CA LEU A 285 3.30 22.33 3.42
C LEU A 285 2.84 20.93 3.79
N TYR A 286 1.56 20.80 4.13
CA TYR A 286 0.90 19.55 4.47
C TYR A 286 0.01 19.13 3.31
N LEU A 287 0.38 18.04 2.62
CA LEU A 287 -0.42 17.52 1.51
C LEU A 287 -1.14 16.25 1.92
N CYS A 288 -2.39 16.12 1.48
CA CYS A 288 -3.25 14.97 1.71
C CYS A 288 -3.59 14.30 0.37
N THR A 289 -3.60 12.97 0.33
CA THR A 289 -4.10 12.20 -0.82
C THR A 289 -4.93 11.00 -0.35
N PRO A 290 -6.10 10.73 -0.95
CA PRO A 290 -7.00 9.68 -0.51
C PRO A 290 -6.90 8.43 -1.37
N VAL A 291 -7.30 7.30 -0.79
CA VAL A 291 -7.71 6.11 -1.53
C VAL A 291 -9.03 5.59 -0.97
N LYS A 292 -9.95 5.21 -1.87
CA LYS A 292 -11.19 4.55 -1.49
C LYS A 292 -10.94 3.08 -1.20
N VAL A 293 -11.41 2.60 -0.05
CA VAL A 293 -11.34 1.19 0.30
C VAL A 293 -12.47 0.44 -0.41
N ASP A 294 -12.16 -0.73 -0.96
CA ASP A 294 -13.17 -1.62 -1.53
C ASP A 294 -14.19 -2.02 -0.44
N TYR A 295 -15.46 -1.72 -0.71
CA TYR A 295 -16.56 -1.90 0.22
C TYR A 295 -17.20 -3.30 0.13
N THR A 296 -16.76 -4.16 -0.78
CA THR A 296 -17.36 -5.48 -0.99
C THR A 296 -16.91 -6.52 0.05
N ARG A 297 -15.72 -6.35 0.63
CA ARG A 297 -15.14 -7.26 1.63
C ARG A 297 -14.41 -6.51 2.75
N ASN A 298 -14.10 -7.23 3.83
CA ASN A 298 -13.28 -6.69 4.93
C ASN A 298 -11.80 -6.98 4.63
N TYR A 299 -10.94 -6.05 5.02
CA TYR A 299 -9.49 -6.19 4.99
C TYR A 299 -8.91 -5.83 6.35
N TYR A 300 -7.75 -6.39 6.68
CA TYR A 300 -7.11 -6.19 7.98
C TYR A 300 -5.67 -5.75 7.77
N MET A 301 -5.35 -4.50 8.10
CA MET A 301 -3.99 -3.95 7.97
C MET A 301 -3.12 -4.41 9.14
N THR A 302 -2.01 -5.08 8.86
CA THR A 302 -1.16 -5.77 9.84
C THR A 302 0.23 -5.15 9.98
N ALA A 303 0.69 -4.37 8.99
CA ALA A 303 1.94 -3.62 9.11
C ALA A 303 1.99 -2.40 8.18
N PHE A 304 2.84 -1.43 8.52
CA PHE A 304 3.02 -0.18 7.78
C PHE A 304 4.51 0.02 7.51
N GLN A 305 4.88 0.06 6.23
CA GLN A 305 6.26 0.25 5.79
C GLN A 305 6.38 1.61 5.09
N PRO A 306 7.18 2.55 5.62
CA PRO A 306 7.36 3.85 5.00
C PRO A 306 8.17 3.74 3.70
N ASN A 307 7.80 4.58 2.73
CA ASN A 307 8.55 4.87 1.51
C ASN A 307 8.88 6.36 1.47
N ALA A 308 9.76 6.80 2.36
CA ALA A 308 10.18 8.19 2.45
C ALA A 308 11.55 8.26 3.11
N THR A 309 12.20 9.41 2.98
CA THR A 309 13.38 9.76 3.78
C THR A 309 13.15 11.11 4.43
N MET A 310 13.83 11.39 5.54
CA MET A 310 13.80 12.71 6.18
C MET A 310 14.26 13.87 5.28
N LYS A 311 14.98 13.56 4.19
CA LYS A 311 15.38 14.56 3.20
C LYS A 311 14.21 15.06 2.34
N THR A 312 13.09 14.33 2.32
CA THR A 312 11.92 14.63 1.50
C THR A 312 10.69 14.91 2.36
N ALA A 313 10.32 13.99 3.25
CA ALA A 313 9.18 14.12 4.14
C ALA A 313 9.64 14.28 5.59
N HIS A 314 9.12 15.27 6.30
CA HIS A 314 9.43 15.50 7.72
C HIS A 314 8.67 14.51 8.62
N HIS A 315 7.40 14.25 8.31
CA HIS A 315 6.61 13.17 8.89
C HIS A 315 5.45 12.79 7.95
N MET A 316 4.85 11.62 8.19
CA MET A 316 3.68 11.12 7.46
C MET A 316 2.65 10.56 8.44
N LEU A 317 1.38 10.84 8.19
CA LEU A 317 0.25 10.31 8.96
C LEU A 317 -0.72 9.57 8.03
N LEU A 318 -1.32 8.50 8.51
CA LEU A 318 -2.37 7.77 7.82
C LEU A 318 -3.66 7.86 8.63
N TYR A 319 -4.73 8.32 7.99
CA TYR A 319 -6.07 8.42 8.58
C TYR A 319 -7.01 7.40 7.95
N GLY A 320 -7.88 6.81 8.76
CA GLY A 320 -9.09 6.13 8.32
C GLY A 320 -10.26 7.08 8.39
N CYS A 321 -10.90 7.33 7.26
CA CYS A 321 -12.01 8.27 7.14
C CYS A 321 -13.30 7.57 6.70
N GLY A 322 -14.44 8.07 7.18
CA GLY A 322 -15.76 7.77 6.62
C GLY A 322 -15.96 8.50 5.29
N GLU A 323 -15.65 9.80 5.27
CA GLU A 323 -15.62 10.63 4.07
C GLU A 323 -14.34 11.49 4.04
N VAL A 324 -13.87 11.84 2.84
CA VAL A 324 -12.64 12.62 2.63
C VAL A 324 -12.91 14.12 2.78
N GLY A 325 -11.98 14.88 3.37
CA GLY A 325 -12.16 16.33 3.55
C GLY A 325 -11.98 17.17 2.28
N SER A 326 -11.64 16.54 1.16
CA SER A 326 -11.67 17.17 -0.16
C SER A 326 -11.90 16.13 -1.25
N SER A 327 -12.59 16.51 -2.32
CA SER A 327 -12.76 15.69 -3.52
C SER A 327 -11.56 15.73 -4.47
N LYS A 328 -10.57 16.60 -4.19
CA LYS A 328 -9.35 16.72 -4.99
C LYS A 328 -8.45 15.48 -4.82
N PRO A 329 -7.69 15.07 -5.85
CA PRO A 329 -6.74 13.95 -5.73
C PRO A 329 -5.59 14.26 -4.75
N VAL A 330 -5.24 15.54 -4.62
CA VAL A 330 -4.32 16.08 -3.61
C VAL A 330 -4.84 17.44 -3.15
N TRP A 331 -4.79 17.70 -1.85
CA TRP A 331 -5.12 19.02 -1.28
C TRP A 331 -4.17 19.40 -0.15
N ASN A 332 -4.15 20.69 0.20
CA ASN A 332 -3.50 21.16 1.42
C ASN A 332 -4.36 20.75 2.62
N CYS A 333 -3.80 19.98 3.55
CA CYS A 333 -4.54 19.46 4.72
C CYS A 333 -4.96 20.56 5.72
N GLY A 334 -4.50 21.80 5.55
CA GLY A 334 -4.86 22.94 6.39
C GLY A 334 -4.22 22.95 7.79
N GLU A 335 -3.40 21.96 8.12
CA GLU A 335 -2.65 21.93 9.37
C GLU A 335 -1.44 22.88 9.32
N MET A 336 -1.23 23.66 10.38
CA MET A 336 -0.09 24.57 10.57
C MET A 336 0.16 25.67 9.51
N SER A 337 -0.63 25.75 8.44
CA SER A 337 -0.51 26.86 7.49
C SER A 337 -1.25 28.10 7.98
N GLN A 338 -0.56 29.24 8.04
CA GLN A 338 -1.24 30.53 8.07
C GLN A 338 -2.20 30.60 6.88
N GLU A 339 -3.46 30.91 7.18
CA GLU A 339 -4.52 31.09 6.20
C GLU A 339 -4.04 32.05 5.10
N ASN A 340 -3.68 31.51 3.93
CA ASN A 340 -3.72 32.30 2.72
C ASN A 340 -5.17 32.20 2.23
N PRO A 341 -5.99 33.26 2.28
CA PRO A 341 -7.44 33.19 2.02
C PRO A 341 -7.79 32.67 0.62
N GLU A 342 -6.84 32.69 -0.31
CA GLU A 342 -6.98 32.24 -1.69
C GLU A 342 -6.66 30.74 -1.88
N GLU A 343 -6.07 30.07 -0.89
CA GLU A 343 -5.61 28.68 -0.99
C GLU A 343 -6.62 27.72 -0.34
N GLU A 344 -7.35 26.99 -1.17
CA GLU A 344 -8.33 26.00 -0.72
C GLU A 344 -7.64 24.88 0.09
N SER A 345 -8.02 24.74 1.35
CA SER A 345 -7.52 23.72 2.29
C SER A 345 -8.67 22.94 2.92
N GLY A 346 -8.39 21.75 3.42
CA GLY A 346 -9.39 20.90 4.09
C GLY A 346 -8.72 19.82 4.93
N SER A 347 -9.33 19.44 6.05
CA SER A 347 -8.81 18.38 6.93
C SER A 347 -8.67 17.03 6.19
N PRO A 348 -7.88 16.07 6.71
CA PRO A 348 -7.77 14.75 6.09
C PRO A 348 -9.13 14.04 5.88
N CYS A 349 -9.99 14.08 6.89
CA CYS A 349 -11.36 13.55 6.82
C CYS A 349 -12.37 14.70 6.86
N GLU A 350 -13.56 14.48 6.30
CA GLU A 350 -14.66 15.45 6.32
C GLU A 350 -15.15 15.71 7.75
N ALA A 351 -15.48 16.96 8.06
CA ALA A 351 -16.00 17.34 9.37
C ALA A 351 -17.32 16.63 9.68
N GLY A 352 -17.44 16.05 10.88
CA GLY A 352 -18.62 15.28 11.29
C GLY A 352 -18.69 13.85 10.72
N SER A 353 -17.73 13.43 9.90
CA SER A 353 -17.58 12.03 9.46
C SER A 353 -16.69 11.23 10.42
N HIS A 354 -16.64 9.89 10.24
CA HIS A 354 -15.70 9.05 10.97
C HIS A 354 -14.25 9.46 10.64
N SER A 355 -13.41 9.62 11.67
CA SER A 355 -12.00 9.93 11.55
C SER A 355 -11.22 9.19 12.63
N GLN A 356 -10.11 8.56 12.25
CA GLN A 356 -9.18 7.89 13.16
C GLN A 356 -7.76 7.95 12.59
N ILE A 357 -6.79 8.31 13.41
CA ILE A 357 -5.37 8.12 13.05
C ILE A 357 -5.02 6.63 13.15
N ILE A 358 -4.42 6.08 12.10
CA ILE A 358 -4.06 4.67 12.00
C ILE A 358 -2.56 4.47 12.15
N TYR A 359 -1.76 5.36 11.57
CA TYR A 359 -0.31 5.24 11.57
C TYR A 359 0.36 6.60 11.54
N ALA A 360 1.56 6.68 12.11
CA ALA A 360 2.40 7.86 12.12
C ALA A 360 3.87 7.46 11.93
N TRP A 361 4.56 8.18 11.06
CA TRP A 361 5.99 8.01 10.76
C TRP A 361 6.73 9.33 10.91
N ALA A 362 7.93 9.28 11.49
CA ALA A 362 8.85 10.41 11.59
C ALA A 362 10.31 9.91 11.64
N ARG A 363 11.27 10.75 11.27
CA ARG A 363 12.72 10.53 11.46
C ARG A 363 13.26 9.18 10.99
N ASP A 364 12.90 8.76 9.78
CA ASP A 364 13.37 7.50 9.19
C ASP A 364 13.02 6.27 10.06
N ALA A 365 11.90 6.35 10.79
CA ALA A 365 11.39 5.24 11.58
C ALA A 365 11.25 3.98 10.71
N PRO A 366 11.60 2.79 11.25
CA PRO A 366 11.49 1.54 10.51
C PRO A 366 10.04 1.15 10.26
N LYS A 367 9.84 0.07 9.50
CA LYS A 367 8.54 -0.58 9.35
C LYS A 367 7.92 -0.87 10.73
N LEU A 368 6.66 -0.47 10.91
CA LEU A 368 5.86 -0.86 12.07
C LEU A 368 5.12 -2.15 11.75
N ASN A 369 5.42 -3.22 12.48
CA ASN A 369 4.58 -4.42 12.50
C ASN A 369 3.64 -4.34 13.70
N LEU A 370 2.36 -4.61 13.49
CA LEU A 370 1.44 -4.81 14.61
C LEU A 370 1.73 -6.15 15.29
N PRO A 371 1.29 -6.35 16.54
CA PRO A 371 1.44 -7.65 17.21
C PRO A 371 0.81 -8.80 16.42
N ASP A 372 1.28 -10.02 16.66
CA ASP A 372 0.81 -11.19 15.92
C ASP A 372 -0.72 -11.36 16.03
N GLY A 373 -1.35 -11.50 14.85
CA GLY A 373 -2.81 -11.65 14.72
C GLY A 373 -3.62 -10.37 14.94
N VAL A 374 -2.98 -9.22 15.13
CA VAL A 374 -3.64 -7.91 15.29
C VAL A 374 -3.71 -7.18 13.96
N GLY A 375 -4.87 -6.58 13.64
CA GLY A 375 -4.99 -5.71 12.49
C GLY A 375 -6.11 -4.69 12.54
N PHE A 376 -5.96 -3.59 11.81
CA PHE A 376 -7.02 -2.59 11.63
C PHE A 376 -8.01 -3.06 10.57
N LYS A 377 -9.28 -3.23 10.96
CA LYS A 377 -10.37 -3.64 10.06
C LYS A 377 -10.85 -2.46 9.21
N ILE A 378 -10.83 -2.62 7.89
CA ILE A 378 -11.29 -1.61 6.91
C ILE A 378 -12.23 -2.24 5.86
N GLY A 379 -12.99 -1.41 5.15
CA GLY A 379 -13.86 -1.86 4.05
C GLY A 379 -15.30 -2.14 4.49
N LYS A 380 -15.89 -3.23 3.97
CA LYS A 380 -17.33 -3.57 4.03
C LYS A 380 -18.07 -3.08 5.29
N SER A 381 -17.85 -3.70 6.44
CA SER A 381 -18.59 -3.37 7.67
C SER A 381 -17.87 -2.37 8.57
N SER A 382 -16.66 -1.93 8.20
CA SER A 382 -15.90 -0.95 8.97
C SER A 382 -16.41 0.47 8.70
N PRO A 383 -16.38 1.39 9.68
CA PRO A 383 -16.64 2.80 9.43
C PRO A 383 -15.55 3.48 8.57
N ILE A 384 -14.39 2.83 8.39
CA ILE A 384 -13.29 3.32 7.56
C ILE A 384 -13.55 2.95 6.09
N LYS A 385 -13.97 3.94 5.30
CA LYS A 385 -14.27 3.80 3.86
C LYS A 385 -13.17 4.38 2.96
N TYR A 386 -12.37 5.30 3.50
CA TYR A 386 -11.22 5.88 2.82
C TYR A 386 -9.99 5.79 3.72
N LEU A 387 -8.82 5.67 3.10
CA LEU A 387 -7.55 5.92 3.75
C LEU A 387 -6.99 7.22 3.19
N VAL A 388 -6.55 8.12 4.06
CA VAL A 388 -5.97 9.41 3.66
C VAL A 388 -4.56 9.50 4.18
N LEU A 389 -3.60 9.60 3.25
CA LEU A 389 -2.19 9.83 3.55
C LEU A 389 -1.94 11.33 3.62
N GLN A 390 -1.45 11.79 4.76
CA GLN A 390 -0.92 13.14 4.95
C GLN A 390 0.61 13.09 4.98
N VAL A 391 1.27 13.98 4.23
CA VAL A 391 2.73 14.14 4.24
C VAL A 391 3.08 15.59 4.53
N HIS A 392 3.94 15.81 5.52
CA HIS A 392 4.47 17.12 5.84
C HIS A 392 5.83 17.34 5.16
N TYR A 393 5.90 18.38 4.32
CA TYR A 393 7.11 18.83 3.63
C TYR A 393 7.65 20.12 4.26
N MET A 394 8.82 20.01 4.89
CA MET A 394 9.50 21.14 5.55
C MET A 394 10.09 22.15 4.53
N HIS A 395 10.37 21.71 3.30
CA HIS A 395 11.07 22.52 2.30
C HIS A 395 10.33 22.55 0.95
N LYS A 396 10.37 23.71 0.28
CA LYS A 396 9.96 23.82 -1.12
C LYS A 396 10.92 23.05 -2.03
N PHE A 397 10.39 22.53 -3.13
CA PHE A 397 11.18 21.78 -4.11
C PHE A 397 11.58 22.68 -5.29
N GLU A 398 12.81 22.49 -5.77
CA GLU A 398 13.33 23.13 -6.98
C GLU A 398 12.49 22.77 -8.23
N GLU A 399 12.61 23.57 -9.29
CA GLU A 399 11.92 23.30 -10.55
C GLU A 399 12.32 21.94 -11.14
N GLY A 400 11.31 21.16 -11.55
CA GLY A 400 11.50 19.82 -12.13
C GLY A 400 11.60 18.67 -11.11
N ARG A 401 11.64 18.94 -9.80
CA ARG A 401 11.65 17.91 -8.76
C ARG A 401 10.23 17.63 -8.23
N THR A 402 9.84 16.35 -8.23
CA THR A 402 8.57 15.85 -7.67
C THR A 402 8.83 14.82 -6.57
N ASP A 403 7.80 14.47 -5.81
CA ASP A 403 7.85 13.53 -4.70
C ASP A 403 6.70 12.50 -4.74
N ASP A 404 7.04 11.24 -4.44
CA ASP A 404 6.10 10.13 -4.29
C ASP A 404 6.22 9.44 -2.92
N SER A 405 6.60 10.19 -1.88
CA SER A 405 6.67 9.66 -0.52
C SER A 405 5.32 9.08 -0.09
N GLY A 406 5.35 8.00 0.70
CA GLY A 406 4.14 7.39 1.23
C GLY A 406 4.38 6.11 2.03
N ILE A 407 3.40 5.21 2.00
CA ILE A 407 3.35 4.03 2.86
C ILE A 407 2.95 2.80 2.04
N PHE A 408 3.72 1.72 2.19
CA PHE A 408 3.32 0.37 1.82
C PHE A 408 2.57 -0.27 3.00
N ILE A 409 1.28 -0.51 2.80
CA ILE A 409 0.36 -1.08 3.78
C ILE A 409 0.32 -2.58 3.56
N HIS A 410 0.72 -3.35 4.56
CA HIS A 410 0.59 -4.80 4.58
C HIS A 410 -0.77 -5.16 5.16
N TYR A 411 -1.53 -6.01 4.48
CA TYR A 411 -2.90 -6.36 4.87
C TYR A 411 -3.23 -7.82 4.52
N THR A 412 -4.25 -8.38 5.17
CA THR A 412 -4.83 -9.69 4.82
C THR A 412 -6.32 -9.56 4.57
N SER A 413 -6.88 -10.47 3.77
CA SER A 413 -8.34 -10.66 3.63
C SER A 413 -8.89 -11.71 4.61
N GLU A 414 -8.00 -12.45 5.28
CA GLU A 414 -8.39 -13.44 6.28
C GLU A 414 -8.89 -12.74 7.56
N PRO A 415 -10.05 -13.14 8.10
CA PRO A 415 -10.56 -12.59 9.35
C PRO A 415 -9.57 -12.74 10.51
N LEU A 416 -9.29 -11.63 11.19
CA LEU A 416 -8.49 -11.62 12.41
C LEU A 416 -9.40 -11.60 13.63
N ARG A 417 -9.02 -12.37 14.67
CA ARG A 417 -9.68 -12.35 15.98
C ARG A 417 -9.31 -11.12 16.81
N LYS A 418 -8.12 -10.53 16.57
CA LYS A 418 -7.67 -9.35 17.31
C LYS A 418 -7.77 -8.10 16.44
N LEU A 419 -8.70 -7.22 16.77
CA LEU A 419 -8.96 -6.00 16.00
C LEU A 419 -8.34 -4.79 16.69
N ALA A 420 -7.52 -4.05 15.94
CA ALA A 420 -6.85 -2.86 16.44
C ALA A 420 -7.78 -1.62 16.41
N GLY A 421 -7.60 -0.76 17.39
CA GLY A 421 -8.19 0.58 17.46
C GLY A 421 -7.20 1.58 18.04
N VAL A 422 -7.53 2.87 17.89
CA VAL A 422 -6.82 3.97 18.54
C VAL A 422 -7.82 4.77 19.37
N LEU A 423 -7.47 4.99 20.63
CA LEU A 423 -8.13 5.91 21.55
C LEU A 423 -7.28 7.18 21.66
N LEU A 424 -7.83 8.34 21.30
CA LEU A 424 -7.18 9.62 21.49
C LEU A 424 -7.62 10.23 22.82
N LEU A 425 -6.67 10.43 23.72
CA LEU A 425 -6.81 11.26 24.90
C LEU A 425 -6.33 12.67 24.57
N GLY A 426 -7.24 13.63 24.61
CA GLY A 426 -6.98 15.03 24.34
C GLY A 426 -7.62 15.94 25.39
N THR A 427 -7.25 17.21 25.37
CA THR A 427 -7.87 18.22 26.23
C THR A 427 -7.99 19.55 25.49
N SER A 428 -9.06 20.27 25.78
CA SER A 428 -9.19 21.69 25.48
C SER A 428 -8.46 22.54 26.52
N GLY A 429 -8.64 23.86 26.50
CA GLY A 429 -8.15 24.75 27.55
C GLY A 429 -7.16 25.80 27.05
N VAL A 430 -6.49 26.45 27.99
CA VAL A 430 -5.53 27.53 27.71
C VAL A 430 -4.26 27.41 28.54
N ILE A 431 -3.14 27.80 27.94
CA ILE A 431 -1.83 27.86 28.57
C ILE A 431 -1.51 29.34 28.84
N PRO A 432 -1.39 29.77 30.11
CA PRO A 432 -1.04 31.15 30.45
C PRO A 432 0.35 31.55 29.95
N PRO A 433 0.60 32.85 29.71
CA PRO A 433 1.92 33.35 29.31
C PRO A 433 2.96 33.13 30.41
N MET A 434 4.21 32.87 30.00
CA MET A 434 5.39 32.79 30.90
C MET A 434 5.23 31.80 32.07
N LYS A 435 4.42 30.75 31.89
CA LYS A 435 4.02 29.84 32.98
C LYS A 435 4.13 28.38 32.54
N LYS A 436 4.42 27.52 33.50
CA LYS A 436 4.23 26.07 33.40
C LYS A 436 2.77 25.72 33.69
N GLU A 437 2.15 24.92 32.82
CA GLU A 437 0.75 24.52 32.93
C GLU A 437 0.59 23.02 32.66
N TYR A 438 -0.37 22.39 33.35
CA TYR A 438 -0.68 20.97 33.16
C TYR A 438 -1.98 20.83 32.39
N MET A 439 -1.88 20.33 31.17
CA MET A 439 -3.02 20.04 30.31
C MET A 439 -3.42 18.58 30.55
N GLU A 440 -4.61 18.34 31.09
CA GLU A 440 -4.99 17.04 31.65
C GLU A 440 -6.32 16.54 31.13
N THR A 441 -6.40 15.23 30.93
CA THR A 441 -7.62 14.53 30.53
C THR A 441 -7.73 13.19 31.24
N ALA A 442 -8.94 12.78 31.57
CA ALA A 442 -9.24 11.44 32.04
C ALA A 442 -10.69 11.07 31.73
N CYS A 443 -10.91 9.84 31.28
CA CYS A 443 -12.24 9.30 31.01
C CYS A 443 -12.35 7.87 31.52
N GLU A 444 -13.54 7.50 32.00
CA GLU A 444 -13.87 6.13 32.35
C GLU A 444 -14.21 5.31 31.09
N ILE A 445 -13.75 4.06 31.07
CA ILE A 445 -14.13 3.07 30.06
C ILE A 445 -15.53 2.56 30.43
N THR A 446 -16.54 3.04 29.73
CA THR A 446 -17.94 2.69 29.99
C THR A 446 -18.44 1.50 29.17
N GLU A 447 -17.79 1.22 28.04
CA GLU A 447 -18.10 0.05 27.21
C GLU A 447 -17.71 -1.25 27.93
N ASN A 448 -18.59 -2.26 27.86
CA ASN A 448 -18.30 -3.60 28.37
C ASN A 448 -17.38 -4.35 27.41
N LYS A 449 -16.15 -3.86 27.27
CA LYS A 449 -15.09 -4.41 26.42
C LYS A 449 -13.78 -4.45 27.20
N THR A 450 -12.93 -5.40 26.83
CA THR A 450 -11.55 -5.47 27.34
C THR A 450 -10.60 -5.09 26.22
N ILE A 451 -9.80 -4.05 26.43
CA ILE A 451 -8.78 -3.60 25.48
C ILE A 451 -7.38 -3.88 26.00
N TYR A 452 -6.47 -4.23 25.09
CA TYR A 452 -5.07 -4.51 25.40
C TYR A 452 -4.19 -3.46 24.73
N PRO A 453 -3.61 -2.52 25.50
CA PRO A 453 -2.72 -1.51 24.95
C PRO A 453 -1.43 -2.17 24.44
N PHE A 454 -0.93 -1.69 23.29
CA PHE A 454 0.33 -2.21 22.74
C PHE A 454 1.25 -1.13 22.16
N ALA A 455 0.73 0.05 21.83
CA ALA A 455 1.56 1.18 21.41
C ALA A 455 0.94 2.52 21.79
N TYR A 456 1.76 3.56 21.89
CA TYR A 456 1.32 4.92 22.17
C TYR A 456 2.08 5.94 21.33
N ARG A 457 1.45 7.09 21.07
CA ARG A 457 2.06 8.25 20.44
C ARG A 457 1.71 9.51 21.21
N THR A 458 2.69 10.39 21.39
CA THR A 458 2.51 11.70 22.02
C THR A 458 2.60 12.80 20.97
N HIS A 459 1.76 13.83 21.07
CA HIS A 459 1.83 14.99 20.19
C HIS A 459 1.49 16.29 20.93
N THR A 460 2.35 17.28 20.73
CA THR A 460 2.19 18.69 21.10
C THR A 460 2.84 19.54 20.00
N HIS A 461 2.62 20.86 20.06
CA HIS A 461 3.49 21.81 19.38
C HIS A 461 4.68 22.17 20.30
N SER A 462 5.23 23.38 20.15
CA SER A 462 6.51 23.84 20.72
C SER A 462 6.61 23.90 22.25
N LEU A 463 5.49 24.04 22.98
CA LEU A 463 5.46 24.28 24.43
C LEU A 463 5.52 22.99 25.25
N GLY A 464 5.20 21.85 24.65
CA GLY A 464 5.22 20.55 25.32
C GLY A 464 6.62 20.13 25.74
N LYS A 465 6.76 19.67 26.99
CA LYS A 465 8.01 19.13 27.55
C LYS A 465 7.92 17.65 27.88
N VAL A 466 6.76 17.21 28.39
CA VAL A 466 6.51 15.82 28.76
C VAL A 466 5.06 15.51 28.47
N VAL A 467 4.79 14.35 27.88
CA VAL A 467 3.44 13.77 27.80
C VAL A 467 3.49 12.38 28.41
N SER A 468 2.57 12.11 29.33
CA SER A 468 2.43 10.83 30.01
C SER A 468 0.99 10.35 29.97
N GLY A 469 0.79 9.05 29.73
CA GLY A 469 -0.52 8.40 29.74
C GLY A 469 -0.56 7.22 30.71
N TYR A 470 -1.71 7.01 31.35
CA TYR A 470 -1.92 6.06 32.44
C TYR A 470 -3.23 5.30 32.27
N ARG A 471 -3.25 4.06 32.73
CA ARG A 471 -4.46 3.37 33.19
C ARG A 471 -4.61 3.66 34.69
N VAL A 472 -5.82 3.95 35.13
CA VAL A 472 -6.17 4.12 36.53
C VAL A 472 -7.24 3.10 36.89
N ARG A 473 -6.94 2.19 37.81
CA ARG A 473 -7.88 1.18 38.30
C ARG A 473 -8.13 1.40 39.79
N LYS A 474 -9.40 1.50 40.15
CA LYS A 474 -9.82 1.64 41.55
C LYS A 474 -9.90 0.27 42.20
N ASP A 475 -9.35 0.13 43.40
CA ASP A 475 -9.50 -1.08 44.21
C ASP A 475 -10.76 -1.05 45.09
N GLU A 476 -10.97 -2.11 45.86
CA GLU A 476 -12.13 -2.24 46.76
C GLU A 476 -12.15 -1.19 47.88
N GLU A 477 -10.99 -0.62 48.24
CA GLU A 477 -10.85 0.43 49.25
C GLU A 477 -11.08 1.84 48.66
N GLY A 478 -11.29 1.92 47.35
CA GLY A 478 -11.50 3.18 46.63
C GLY A 478 -10.22 3.91 46.24
N ILE A 479 -9.06 3.25 46.36
CA ILE A 479 -7.74 3.79 46.01
C ILE A 479 -7.51 3.60 44.51
N ASP A 480 -7.13 4.68 43.84
CA ASP A 480 -6.78 4.68 42.42
C ASP A 480 -5.32 4.23 42.24
N HIS A 481 -5.13 3.10 41.55
CA HIS A 481 -3.82 2.56 41.16
C HIS A 481 -3.45 3.02 39.75
N TRP A 482 -2.37 3.79 39.65
CA TRP A 482 -1.89 4.38 38.40
C TRP A 482 -0.82 3.51 37.74
N THR A 483 -1.13 2.98 36.56
CA THR A 483 -0.20 2.20 35.75
C THR A 483 0.24 3.01 34.55
N LEU A 484 1.54 3.29 34.45
CA LEU A 484 2.10 4.06 33.34
C LEU A 484 2.00 3.25 32.03
N LEU A 485 1.32 3.81 31.03
CA LEU A 485 1.20 3.22 29.70
C LEU A 485 2.30 3.71 28.77
N GLY A 486 2.67 4.99 28.90
CA GLY A 486 3.73 5.59 28.09
C GLY A 486 4.09 6.99 28.58
N LYS A 487 5.35 7.36 28.42
CA LYS A 487 5.88 8.69 28.73
C LYS A 487 6.90 9.11 27.69
N ARG A 488 6.87 10.35 27.23
CA ARG A 488 7.87 10.85 26.29
C ARG A 488 7.98 12.37 26.24
N ASP A 489 9.15 12.84 25.79
CA ASP A 489 9.31 14.18 25.26
C ASP A 489 8.58 14.26 23.91
N PRO A 490 7.50 15.08 23.80
CA PRO A 490 6.72 15.17 22.58
C PRO A 490 7.47 15.85 21.42
N LEU A 491 8.62 16.50 21.66
CA LEU A 491 9.45 17.11 20.60
C LEU A 491 10.47 16.12 19.99
N THR A 492 10.59 14.92 20.57
CA THR A 492 11.27 13.79 19.93
C THR A 492 10.41 13.19 18.81
N PRO A 493 10.91 12.26 17.97
CA PRO A 493 10.13 11.74 16.85
C PRO A 493 8.75 11.22 17.29
N GLN A 494 7.69 11.83 16.75
CA GLN A 494 6.31 11.58 17.15
C GLN A 494 5.69 10.39 16.39
N MET A 495 6.34 9.23 16.47
CA MET A 495 5.82 7.95 15.97
C MET A 495 5.12 7.16 17.10
N PHE A 496 4.56 6.00 16.76
CA PHE A 496 4.07 5.06 17.76
C PHE A 496 5.22 4.27 18.38
N TYR A 497 5.24 4.18 19.70
CA TYR A 497 6.19 3.41 20.50
C TYR A 497 5.46 2.32 21.28
N PRO A 498 6.10 1.18 21.58
CA PRO A 498 5.51 0.16 22.44
C PRO A 498 5.13 0.72 23.81
N THR A 499 3.99 0.29 24.35
CA THR A 499 3.55 0.65 25.70
C THR A 499 4.42 0.00 26.77
N LEU A 500 4.51 0.65 27.93
CA LEU A 500 5.27 0.16 29.10
C LEU A 500 4.51 -0.90 29.88
N SER A 501 3.19 -0.91 29.78
CA SER A 501 2.32 -1.98 30.28
C SER A 501 1.35 -2.37 29.17
N ASN A 502 1.12 -3.68 29.04
CA ASN A 502 0.15 -4.28 28.13
C ASN A 502 -1.02 -4.89 28.90
N ASP A 503 -1.16 -4.56 30.18
CA ASP A 503 -2.24 -5.08 31.01
C ASP A 503 -3.60 -4.67 30.42
N ALA A 504 -4.57 -5.57 30.55
CA ALA A 504 -5.94 -5.31 30.17
C ALA A 504 -6.49 -4.04 30.84
N ILE A 505 -7.14 -3.21 30.02
CA ILE A 505 -8.00 -2.11 30.45
C ILE A 505 -9.44 -2.55 30.23
N THR A 506 -10.25 -2.52 31.28
CA THR A 506 -11.60 -3.07 31.30
C THR A 506 -12.62 -2.00 31.67
N GLN A 507 -13.92 -2.33 31.54
CA GLN A 507 -15.00 -1.47 32.01
C GLN A 507 -14.77 -1.00 33.46
N GLY A 508 -14.99 0.29 33.71
CA GLY A 508 -14.78 0.95 35.01
C GLY A 508 -13.36 1.45 35.26
N ASP A 509 -12.36 1.00 34.48
CA ASP A 509 -11.04 1.64 34.50
C ASP A 509 -11.14 3.05 33.92
N LYS A 510 -10.23 3.93 34.33
CA LYS A 510 -10.04 5.22 33.66
C LYS A 510 -8.75 5.20 32.86
N VAL A 511 -8.76 5.91 31.75
CA VAL A 511 -7.54 6.26 31.00
C VAL A 511 -7.30 7.74 31.17
N ALA A 512 -6.06 8.12 31.48
CA ALA A 512 -5.71 9.49 31.80
C ALA A 512 -4.42 9.91 31.09
N ALA A 513 -4.34 11.15 30.62
CA ALA A 513 -3.11 11.72 30.08
C ALA A 513 -2.85 13.14 30.60
N ARG A 514 -1.57 13.47 30.78
CA ARG A 514 -1.08 14.80 31.17
C ARG A 514 -0.01 15.25 30.18
N CYS A 515 -0.15 16.46 29.66
CA CYS A 515 0.93 17.19 29.00
C CYS A 515 1.45 18.29 29.94
N THR A 516 2.75 18.28 30.18
CA THR A 516 3.44 19.37 30.87
C THR A 516 3.90 20.39 29.84
N MET A 517 3.26 21.56 29.88
CA MET A 517 3.52 22.68 28.97
C MET A 517 4.36 23.73 29.69
N VAL A 518 5.35 24.29 29.01
CA VAL A 518 6.14 25.43 29.50
C VAL A 518 6.06 26.55 28.46
N SER A 519 5.32 27.60 28.79
CA SER A 519 5.14 28.76 27.93
C SER A 519 6.23 29.79 28.15
N GLU A 520 6.97 30.12 27.09
CA GLU A 520 7.85 31.29 27.00
C GLU A 520 7.19 32.45 26.25
N ARG A 521 5.91 32.27 25.88
CA ARG A 521 5.15 33.26 25.11
C ARG A 521 4.58 34.32 26.06
N LYS A 522 4.49 35.56 25.57
CA LYS A 522 3.89 36.71 26.30
C LYS A 522 2.36 36.81 26.16
N ARG A 523 1.73 35.88 25.44
CA ARG A 523 0.29 35.80 25.23
C ARG A 523 -0.26 34.47 25.73
N ILE A 524 -1.56 34.42 25.99
CA ILE A 524 -2.27 33.15 26.23
C ILE A 524 -2.20 32.31 24.95
N THR A 525 -1.87 31.03 25.09
CA THR A 525 -1.91 30.06 23.99
C THR A 525 -3.14 29.16 24.16
N LYS A 526 -3.91 28.98 23.09
CA LYS A 526 -5.12 28.14 23.09
C LYS A 526 -4.81 26.78 22.46
N ILE A 527 -5.70 25.82 22.66
CA ILE A 527 -5.67 24.57 21.89
C ILE A 527 -6.21 24.81 20.47
N GLY A 528 -5.47 24.35 19.47
CA GLY A 528 -5.76 24.60 18.05
C GLY A 528 -4.74 23.92 17.11
N ALA A 529 -4.96 24.07 15.81
CA ALA A 529 -4.23 23.34 14.77
C ALA A 529 -3.01 24.07 14.20
N THR A 530 -2.76 25.32 14.62
CA THR A 530 -1.67 26.13 14.07
C THR A 530 -0.43 26.10 14.96
N ASN A 531 0.73 26.50 14.42
CA ASN A 531 1.94 26.68 15.21
C ASN A 531 1.82 27.79 16.28
N GLU A 532 0.85 28.70 16.12
CA GLU A 532 0.48 29.73 17.09
C GLU A 532 -0.39 29.20 18.23
N ASP A 533 -0.97 28.01 18.06
CA ASP A 533 -1.75 27.27 19.06
C ASP A 533 -0.91 26.13 19.68
N GLU A 534 -1.55 25.33 20.53
CA GLU A 534 -1.00 24.08 21.07
C GLU A 534 -1.94 22.89 20.88
N MET A 535 -1.38 21.70 21.07
CA MET A 535 -2.15 20.46 21.22
C MET A 535 -1.64 19.67 22.42
N CYS A 536 -2.51 18.88 23.04
CA CYS A 536 -2.13 17.89 24.04
C CYS A 536 -2.81 16.58 23.68
N ASN A 537 -2.10 15.71 22.95
CA ASN A 537 -2.65 14.46 22.46
C ASN A 537 -1.80 13.28 22.92
N PHE A 538 -2.47 12.29 23.52
CA PHE A 538 -1.93 10.97 23.79
C PHE A 538 -2.77 9.94 23.06
N TYR A 539 -2.21 9.33 22.02
CA TYR A 539 -2.86 8.28 21.24
C TYR A 539 -2.48 6.93 21.82
N LEU A 540 -3.46 6.14 22.22
CA LEU A 540 -3.26 4.77 22.69
C LEU A 540 -3.77 3.79 21.64
N MET A 541 -2.86 3.03 21.04
CA MET A 541 -3.19 1.87 20.23
C MET A 541 -3.46 0.67 21.13
N TYR A 542 -4.59 0.02 20.87
CA TYR A 542 -5.03 -1.16 21.58
C TYR A 542 -5.61 -2.18 20.61
N TYR A 543 -5.73 -3.43 21.03
CA TYR A 543 -6.59 -4.41 20.35
C TYR A 543 -7.67 -4.93 21.29
N VAL A 544 -8.78 -5.36 20.70
CA VAL A 544 -9.81 -6.20 21.33
C VAL A 544 -9.73 -7.61 20.75
N GLU A 545 -10.12 -8.62 21.52
CA GLU A 545 -10.14 -10.01 21.06
C GLU A 545 -11.59 -10.49 20.90
N ASP A 546 -11.89 -11.10 19.75
CA ASP A 546 -13.21 -11.60 19.36
C ASP A 546 -14.35 -10.57 19.38
N ASP A 547 -14.04 -9.28 19.26
CA ASP A 547 -15.00 -8.18 19.27
C ASP A 547 -14.56 -7.04 18.33
N GLU A 548 -15.44 -6.06 18.08
CA GLU A 548 -15.13 -4.83 17.37
C GLU A 548 -14.45 -3.79 18.29
N PRO A 549 -13.50 -2.99 17.78
CA PRO A 549 -12.86 -1.92 18.57
C PRO A 549 -13.89 -0.98 19.21
N MET A 550 -13.55 -0.34 20.34
CA MET A 550 -14.47 0.51 21.11
C MET A 550 -15.13 1.59 20.25
N ASP A 551 -16.40 1.86 20.46
CA ASP A 551 -17.11 2.93 19.74
C ASP A 551 -16.59 4.32 20.14
N ILE A 552 -16.23 4.49 21.42
CA ILE A 552 -15.56 5.67 21.96
C ILE A 552 -14.12 5.73 21.40
N LYS A 553 -13.88 6.67 20.49
CA LYS A 553 -12.55 6.94 19.91
C LYS A 553 -11.81 8.11 20.55
N TYR A 554 -12.53 8.92 21.32
CA TYR A 554 -12.05 10.19 21.84
C TYR A 554 -12.38 10.32 23.33
N CYS A 555 -11.36 10.63 24.12
CA CYS A 555 -11.48 11.05 25.51
C CYS A 555 -11.03 12.50 25.59
N TYR A 556 -11.98 13.42 25.75
CA TYR A 556 -11.72 14.86 25.79
C TYR A 556 -12.32 15.51 27.05
N THR A 557 -11.52 16.35 27.68
CA THR A 557 -11.91 17.19 28.82
C THR A 557 -11.73 18.68 28.48
N ALA A 558 -12.29 19.55 29.32
CA ALA A 558 -12.23 21.00 29.11
C ALA A 558 -10.84 21.63 29.33
N GLY A 559 -9.93 20.90 29.99
CA GLY A 559 -8.62 21.36 30.44
C GLY A 559 -8.62 22.65 31.26
N PRO A 560 -7.42 23.23 31.51
CA PRO A 560 -7.30 24.44 32.30
C PRO A 560 -8.02 25.66 31.69
N PRO A 561 -8.63 26.53 32.52
CA PRO A 561 -8.67 26.47 33.99
C PRO A 561 -9.80 25.60 34.56
N TYR A 562 -10.62 24.98 33.71
CA TYR A 562 -11.88 24.35 34.13
C TYR A 562 -11.73 22.91 34.62
N TYR A 563 -10.68 22.21 34.18
CA TYR A 563 -10.42 20.83 34.52
C TYR A 563 -8.96 20.62 34.90
N SER A 564 -8.77 19.88 35.99
CA SER A 564 -7.50 19.26 36.37
C SER A 564 -7.81 17.95 37.12
N TRP A 565 -6.87 17.01 37.15
CA TRP A 565 -7.00 15.76 37.91
C TRP A 565 -7.23 16.03 39.41
N LYS A 566 -6.69 17.13 39.95
CA LYS A 566 -6.83 17.50 41.37
C LYS A 566 -8.19 18.10 41.71
N THR A 567 -8.78 18.86 40.80
CA THR A 567 -9.97 19.67 41.07
C THR A 567 -11.24 19.10 40.48
N SER A 568 -11.15 18.19 39.51
CA SER A 568 -12.32 17.58 38.91
C SER A 568 -12.95 16.53 39.84
N SER A 569 -14.28 16.57 39.92
CA SER A 569 -15.07 15.51 40.57
C SER A 569 -15.43 14.38 39.61
N ASP A 570 -15.25 14.57 38.30
CA ASP A 570 -15.60 13.59 37.27
C ASP A 570 -14.48 13.47 36.20
N PRO A 571 -13.77 12.33 36.15
CA PRO A 571 -13.74 11.31 37.21
C PRO A 571 -13.02 11.86 38.45
N HIS A 572 -13.49 11.50 39.65
CA HIS A 572 -12.73 11.74 40.87
C HIS A 572 -11.49 10.83 40.89
N LEU A 573 -10.33 11.46 41.08
CA LEU A 573 -9.02 10.83 41.03
C LEU A 573 -8.26 11.07 42.35
N ASN A 574 -7.68 10.02 42.93
CA ASN A 574 -6.80 10.10 44.09
C ASN A 574 -5.42 9.48 43.82
N HIS A 575 -4.47 9.65 44.75
CA HIS A 575 -3.08 9.17 44.63
C HIS A 575 -2.40 9.55 43.30
N ILE A 576 -2.64 10.78 42.85
CA ILE A 576 -2.14 11.28 41.56
C ILE A 576 -0.60 11.29 41.58
N PRO A 577 0.08 10.66 40.60
CA PRO A 577 1.54 10.64 40.50
C PRO A 577 2.04 11.96 39.88
N ASP A 578 1.92 13.06 40.63
CA ASP A 578 2.13 14.41 40.10
C ASP A 578 3.54 14.63 39.54
N ASP A 579 4.55 14.26 40.31
CA ASP A 579 5.95 14.50 39.95
C ASP A 579 6.36 13.57 38.81
N GLU A 580 5.98 12.29 38.87
CA GLU A 580 6.27 11.32 37.83
C GLU A 580 5.56 11.67 36.52
N ALA A 581 4.31 12.11 36.55
CA ALA A 581 3.58 12.49 35.33
C ALA A 581 4.15 13.75 34.66
N SER A 582 4.92 14.56 35.39
CA SER A 582 5.35 15.87 34.93
C SER A 582 6.84 15.99 34.57
N GLN A 583 7.61 14.91 34.73
CA GLN A 583 9.07 14.89 34.52
C GLN A 583 9.50 13.66 33.71
N LEU A 584 10.57 13.81 32.92
CA LEU A 584 11.14 12.75 32.05
C LEU A 584 12.08 11.81 32.78
#